data_AF-A0A4V4HF23-F1
#
_entry.id   AF-A0A4V4HF23-F1
#
_cell.length_a   1.000
_cell.length_b   1.000
_cell.length_c   1.000
_cell.angle_alpha   90.00
_cell.angle_beta   90.00
_cell.angle_gamma   90.00
#
_symmetry.space_group_name_H-M   'P 1'
#
loop_
_entity.id
_entity.type
_entity.pdbx_description
1 polymer ?
#
loop_
_entity_poly.entity_id
_entity_poly.type
_entity_poly.pdbx_seq_one_letter_code
_entity_poly.pdbx_strand_id
1 'polypeptide(L)'
;IAYDLEDSEIISKVMEGALPEWSTILTTQSYGMAMQFQSAIRYHEDTLLSLNGMPAVALTRPHSDRSKMTSRTYLVGTRSDLPPPKFPKDDSNVSKRATPESKGARPCRLCGSGKHWDHECKHNEKRFAHVRLCETSIDNLQAEDEYNELY
;
A
#
# COMPACT_ATOMS: atom_id res chain seq x y z
N ILE A 1 -13.09 28.92 -13.64
CA ILE A 1 -12.14 29.98 -13.25
C ILE A 1 -11.05 29.29 -12.46
N ALA A 2 -9.87 29.08 -13.06
CA ALA A 2 -8.71 28.65 -12.31
C ALA A 2 -8.25 29.89 -11.52
N TYR A 3 -8.19 29.78 -10.19
CA TYR A 3 -7.64 30.84 -9.36
C TYR A 3 -6.12 30.78 -9.51
N ASP A 4 -5.53 31.76 -10.21
CA ASP A 4 -4.09 32.00 -10.19
C ASP A 4 -3.73 32.60 -8.83
N LEU A 5 -3.57 31.75 -7.82
CA LEU A 5 -2.98 32.14 -6.54
C LEU A 5 -1.49 32.39 -6.77
N GLU A 6 -0.99 33.49 -6.23
CA GLU A 6 0.44 33.77 -6.27
C GLU A 6 1.19 32.74 -5.40
N ASP A 7 2.40 32.34 -5.80
CA ASP A 7 3.21 31.36 -5.07
C ASP A 7 3.38 31.71 -3.57
N SER A 8 3.44 33.00 -3.24
CA SER A 8 3.49 33.52 -1.86
C SER A 8 2.21 33.25 -1.07
N GLU A 9 1.04 33.39 -1.70
CA GLU A 9 -0.27 33.06 -1.11
C GLU A 9 -0.42 31.55 -0.94
N ILE A 10 0.05 30.76 -1.91
CA ILE A 10 0.06 29.29 -1.82
C ILE A 10 0.91 28.84 -0.61
N ILE A 11 2.13 29.36 -0.49
CA ILE A 11 3.03 29.04 0.63
C ILE A 11 2.40 29.45 1.96
N SER A 12 1.83 30.65 2.05
CA SER A 12 1.21 31.15 3.28
C SER A 12 0.04 30.27 3.70
N LYS A 13 -0.83 29.90 2.77
CA LYS A 13 -1.99 29.04 3.04
C LYS A 13 -1.60 27.62 3.47
N VAL A 14 -0.51 27.08 2.92
CA VAL A 14 0.03 25.79 3.37
C VAL A 14 0.57 25.89 4.79
N MET A 15 1.27 26.99 5.12
CA MET A 15 1.88 27.20 6.43
C MET A 15 0.84 27.53 7.52
N GLU A 16 -0.28 28.18 7.17
CA GLU A 16 -1.43 28.37 8.09
C GLU A 16 -2.02 27.04 8.58
N GLY A 17 -1.96 26.00 7.75
CA GLY A 17 -2.39 24.64 8.11
C GLY A 17 -1.31 23.78 8.76
N ALA A 18 -0.06 24.26 8.83
CA ALA A 18 1.07 23.50 9.35
C ALA A 18 1.17 23.63 10.88
N LEU A 19 1.82 22.64 11.50
CA LEU A 19 2.14 22.72 12.94
C LEU A 19 3.17 23.85 13.20
N PRO A 20 3.12 24.53 14.36
CA PRO A 20 3.98 25.69 14.65
C PRO A 20 5.47 25.41 14.52
N GLU A 21 5.92 24.19 14.79
CA GLU A 21 7.31 23.76 14.70
C GLU A 21 7.86 23.89 13.27
N TRP A 22 7.01 23.73 12.26
CA TRP A 22 7.40 23.88 10.86
C TRP A 22 7.82 25.31 10.51
N SER A 23 7.33 26.33 11.23
CA SER A 23 7.78 27.71 11.03
C SER A 23 9.26 27.93 11.40
N THR A 24 9.79 27.07 12.27
CA THR A 24 11.21 27.11 12.68
C THR A 24 12.09 26.35 11.69
N ILE A 25 11.54 25.32 11.06
CA ILE A 25 12.25 24.46 10.10
C ILE A 25 12.25 25.08 8.70
N LEU A 26 11.09 25.62 8.27
CA LEU A 26 10.89 26.22 6.96
C LEU A 26 10.85 27.75 7.09
N THR A 27 11.95 28.40 6.70
CA THR A 27 12.00 29.87 6.61
C THR A 27 11.24 30.33 5.37
N THR A 28 9.93 30.50 5.48
CA THR A 28 9.02 30.82 4.37
C THR A 28 9.42 32.06 3.57
N GLN A 29 9.99 33.08 4.23
CA GLN A 29 10.48 34.32 3.62
C GLN A 29 11.66 34.10 2.66
N SER A 30 12.31 32.94 2.70
CA SER A 30 13.43 32.59 1.83
C SER A 30 12.99 31.95 0.50
N TYR A 31 11.71 31.62 0.34
CA TYR A 31 11.18 30.92 -0.84
C TYR A 31 10.32 31.87 -1.68
N GLY A 32 10.83 32.27 -2.85
CA GLY A 32 10.11 33.13 -3.79
C GLY A 32 9.19 32.36 -4.75
N MET A 33 9.35 31.05 -4.85
CA MET A 33 8.54 30.18 -5.71
C MET A 33 8.03 28.96 -4.93
N ALA A 34 6.82 28.51 -5.24
CA ALA A 34 6.21 27.32 -4.61
C ALA A 34 7.06 26.07 -4.83
N MET A 35 7.73 25.96 -5.99
CA MET A 35 8.68 24.88 -6.30
C MET A 35 9.88 24.84 -5.33
N GLN A 36 10.41 25.99 -4.91
CA GLN A 36 11.52 26.06 -3.95
C GLN A 36 11.06 25.60 -2.57
N PHE A 37 9.87 26.05 -2.15
CA PHE A 37 9.25 25.64 -0.90
C PHE A 37 8.98 24.12 -0.87
N GLN A 38 8.42 23.55 -1.93
CA GLN A 38 8.22 22.09 -2.06
C GLN A 38 9.54 21.31 -1.97
N SER A 39 10.59 21.82 -2.61
CA SER A 39 11.93 21.19 -2.56
C SER A 39 12.50 21.20 -1.15
N ALA A 40 12.30 22.30 -0.41
CA ALA A 40 12.72 22.41 0.98
C ALA A 40 11.95 21.45 1.90
N ILE A 41 10.62 21.37 1.76
CA ILE A 41 9.80 20.39 2.50
C ILE A 41 10.35 18.99 2.28
N ARG A 42 10.53 18.59 1.02
CA ARG A 42 11.04 17.27 0.65
C ARG A 42 12.40 16.98 1.26
N TYR A 43 13.32 17.95 1.24
CA TYR A 43 14.64 17.80 1.86
C TYR A 43 14.54 17.49 3.36
N HIS A 44 13.66 18.20 4.08
CA HIS A 44 13.47 17.97 5.51
C HIS A 44 12.79 16.64 5.79
N GLU A 45 11.80 16.23 4.99
CA GLU A 45 11.18 14.90 5.08
C GLU A 45 12.21 13.78 4.84
N ASP A 46 13.01 13.88 3.77
CA ASP A 46 14.05 12.91 3.44
C ASP A 46 15.10 12.83 4.57
N THR A 47 15.48 13.97 5.16
CA THR A 47 16.40 14.03 6.30
C THR A 47 15.81 13.32 7.52
N LEU A 48 14.55 13.59 7.87
CA LEU A 48 13.88 12.97 9.01
C LEU A 48 13.73 11.45 8.82
N LEU A 49 13.36 11.01 7.62
CA LEU A 49 13.28 9.58 7.28
C LEU A 49 14.65 8.91 7.44
N SER A 50 15.71 9.54 6.93
CA SER A 50 17.08 9.02 7.02
C SER A 50 17.57 8.89 8.47
N LEU A 51 17.27 9.86 9.33
CA LEU A 51 17.65 9.85 10.74
C LEU A 51 16.87 8.81 11.55
N ASN A 52 15.61 8.56 11.19
CA ASN A 52 14.75 7.57 11.84
C ASN A 52 15.09 6.12 11.43
N GLY A 53 16.12 5.91 10.60
CA GLY A 53 16.49 4.60 10.08
C GLY A 53 15.44 4.01 9.12
N MET A 54 14.46 4.82 8.70
CA MET A 54 13.49 4.45 7.68
C MET A 54 14.13 4.75 6.33
N PRO A 55 14.40 3.75 5.47
CA PRO A 55 14.97 4.03 4.17
C PRO A 55 14.01 4.97 3.42
N ALA A 56 14.53 6.10 2.94
CA ALA A 56 13.82 7.16 2.22
C ALA A 56 13.32 6.71 0.82
N VAL A 57 12.69 5.54 0.75
CA VAL A 57 12.25 4.85 -0.46
C VAL A 57 10.75 4.58 -0.39
N ALA A 58 9.94 5.62 -0.22
CA ALA A 58 8.48 5.45 -0.26
C ALA A 58 7.68 6.53 -1.00
N LEU A 59 8.24 7.69 -1.35
CA LEU A 59 7.43 8.78 -1.94
C LEU A 59 7.88 9.31 -3.30
N THR A 60 8.94 8.79 -3.90
CA THR A 60 9.16 8.96 -5.34
C THR A 60 9.26 7.62 -6.04
N ARG A 61 8.18 7.26 -6.73
CA ARG A 61 8.27 6.35 -7.88
C ARG A 61 8.96 7.12 -9.02
N PRO A 62 10.10 6.60 -9.50
CA PRO A 62 10.21 6.23 -10.88
C PRO A 62 9.77 4.78 -11.00
N HIS A 63 8.91 4.50 -11.98
CA HIS A 63 8.82 3.16 -12.54
C HIS A 63 10.22 2.66 -12.91
N SER A 64 10.46 1.37 -12.69
CA SER A 64 11.72 0.66 -12.93
C SER A 64 12.73 0.69 -11.78
N ASP A 65 12.30 0.28 -10.59
CA ASP A 65 13.21 -0.55 -9.80
C ASP A 65 13.20 -1.93 -10.44
N ARG A 66 14.36 -2.32 -10.96
CA ARG A 66 14.60 -3.63 -11.55
C ARG A 66 14.35 -4.61 -10.42
N SER A 67 13.13 -5.17 -10.39
CA SER A 67 12.72 -6.20 -9.45
C SER A 67 13.92 -7.12 -9.29
N LYS A 68 14.51 -7.11 -8.10
CA LYS A 68 15.36 -8.22 -7.70
C LYS A 68 14.38 -9.39 -7.79
N MET A 69 14.43 -10.09 -8.92
CA MET A 69 13.69 -11.31 -9.17
C MET A 69 14.28 -12.33 -8.21
N THR A 70 13.96 -12.18 -6.93
CA THR A 70 14.03 -13.26 -5.98
C THR A 70 12.99 -14.22 -6.51
N SER A 71 13.44 -15.36 -7.02
CA SER A 71 12.54 -16.46 -7.35
C SER A 71 11.68 -16.75 -6.12
N ARG A 72 10.42 -16.30 -6.15
CA ARG A 72 9.48 -16.56 -5.07
C ARG A 72 9.17 -18.05 -5.14
N THR A 73 9.63 -18.80 -4.17
CA THR A 73 9.34 -20.22 -4.03
C THR A 73 7.96 -20.48 -3.44
N TYR A 74 7.26 -19.42 -3.01
CA TYR A 74 5.95 -19.48 -2.36
C TYR A 74 4.81 -19.15 -3.33
N LEU A 75 3.63 -19.70 -3.05
CA LEU A 75 2.41 -19.41 -3.81
C LEU A 75 2.00 -17.94 -3.63
N VAL A 76 1.52 -17.30 -4.68
CA VAL A 76 1.05 -15.90 -4.65
C VAL A 76 -0.04 -15.73 -3.60
N GLY A 77 0.03 -14.67 -2.80
CA GLY A 77 -0.90 -14.41 -1.70
C GLY A 77 -0.61 -15.16 -0.40
N THR A 78 0.43 -15.99 -0.34
CA THR A 78 0.86 -16.63 0.91
C THR A 78 1.40 -15.58 1.88
N ARG A 79 0.90 -15.58 3.11
CA ARG A 79 1.41 -14.76 4.22
C ARG A 79 1.61 -15.64 5.44
N SER A 80 2.60 -15.28 6.27
CA SER A 80 2.94 -16.03 7.49
C SER A 80 1.90 -15.90 8.60
N ASP A 81 1.04 -14.88 8.52
CA ASP A 81 -0.01 -14.57 9.51
C ASP A 81 -1.38 -15.18 9.18
N LEU A 82 -1.50 -15.93 8.07
CA LEU A 82 -2.76 -16.56 7.71
C LEU A 82 -3.13 -17.67 8.70
N PRO A 83 -4.30 -17.60 9.35
CA PRO A 83 -4.76 -18.69 10.20
C PRO A 83 -5.06 -19.92 9.34
N PRO A 84 -4.95 -21.13 9.92
CA PRO A 84 -5.39 -22.35 9.22
C PRO A 84 -6.87 -22.26 8.83
N PRO A 85 -7.27 -22.89 7.70
CA PRO A 85 -8.66 -22.88 7.26
C PRO A 85 -9.60 -23.41 8.34
N LYS A 86 -10.70 -22.69 8.58
CA LYS A 86 -11.69 -23.03 9.61
C LYS A 86 -12.66 -24.13 9.17
N PHE A 87 -12.85 -24.29 7.86
CA PHE A 87 -13.80 -25.22 7.28
C PHE A 87 -13.08 -26.39 6.59
N PRO A 88 -13.71 -27.57 6.51
CA PRO A 88 -13.18 -28.69 5.73
C PRO A 88 -12.98 -28.29 4.26
N LYS A 89 -12.00 -28.93 3.62
CA LYS A 89 -11.70 -28.71 2.21
C LYS A 89 -12.90 -29.06 1.33
N ASP A 90 -13.35 -28.08 0.55
CA ASP A 90 -14.45 -28.23 -0.41
C ASP A 90 -13.96 -28.03 -1.84
N ASP A 91 -13.66 -29.14 -2.52
CA ASP A 91 -13.26 -29.16 -3.93
C ASP A 91 -14.46 -29.26 -4.89
N SER A 92 -15.71 -29.26 -4.38
CA SER A 92 -16.91 -29.31 -5.22
C SER A 92 -17.24 -27.94 -5.83
N ASN A 93 -16.83 -26.86 -5.17
CA ASN A 93 -16.93 -25.51 -5.69
C ASN A 93 -15.71 -25.17 -6.56
N VAL A 94 -15.93 -25.00 -7.87
CA VAL A 94 -14.87 -24.75 -8.85
C VAL A 94 -15.12 -23.42 -9.57
N SER A 95 -14.12 -22.55 -9.58
CA SER A 95 -14.16 -21.28 -10.32
C SER A 95 -14.34 -21.51 -11.81
N LYS A 96 -15.18 -20.69 -12.44
CA LYS A 96 -15.48 -20.79 -13.88
C LYS A 96 -14.35 -20.28 -14.79
N ARG A 97 -13.49 -19.40 -14.27
CA ARG A 97 -12.41 -18.75 -15.04
C ARG A 97 -11.09 -19.48 -14.81
N ALA A 98 -10.25 -18.93 -13.94
CA ALA A 98 -9.04 -19.57 -13.46
C ALA A 98 -9.25 -20.00 -12.01
N THR A 99 -8.53 -21.03 -11.59
CA THR A 99 -8.49 -21.45 -10.18
C THR A 99 -7.20 -20.93 -9.54
N PRO A 100 -7.16 -20.66 -8.23
CA PRO A 100 -5.93 -20.30 -7.54
C PRO A 100 -4.79 -21.29 -7.82
N GLU A 101 -5.08 -22.59 -7.81
CA GLU A 101 -4.12 -23.65 -8.13
C GLU A 101 -3.52 -23.50 -9.53
N SER A 102 -4.34 -23.20 -10.54
CA SER A 102 -3.87 -23.00 -11.92
C SER A 102 -3.00 -21.73 -12.10
N LYS A 103 -3.14 -20.76 -11.20
CA LYS A 103 -2.41 -19.48 -11.24
C LYS A 103 -1.19 -19.46 -10.30
N GLY A 104 -0.92 -20.56 -9.59
CA GLY A 104 0.13 -20.59 -8.58
C GLY A 104 -0.17 -19.69 -7.37
N ALA A 105 -1.45 -19.43 -7.10
CA ALA A 105 -1.92 -18.69 -5.93
C ALA A 105 -2.23 -19.63 -4.77
N ARG A 106 -2.24 -19.07 -3.55
CA ARG A 106 -2.58 -19.83 -2.34
C ARG A 106 -4.00 -20.41 -2.41
N PRO A 107 -4.26 -21.55 -1.75
CA PRO A 107 -5.62 -22.06 -1.63
C PRO A 107 -6.51 -21.12 -0.80
N CYS A 108 -7.82 -21.35 -0.89
CA CYS A 108 -8.81 -20.56 -0.20
C CYS A 108 -8.55 -20.50 1.31
N ARG A 109 -8.54 -19.30 1.90
CA ARG A 109 -8.28 -19.08 3.34
C ARG A 109 -9.36 -19.67 4.26
N LEU A 110 -10.55 -19.93 3.72
CA LEU A 110 -11.69 -20.39 4.51
C LEU A 110 -11.73 -21.91 4.61
N CYS A 111 -11.56 -22.60 3.49
CA CYS A 111 -11.67 -24.07 3.42
C CYS A 111 -10.38 -24.78 2.95
N GLY A 112 -9.39 -24.07 2.43
CA GLY A 112 -8.15 -24.67 1.92
C GLY A 112 -8.25 -25.33 0.55
N SER A 113 -9.35 -25.14 -0.20
CA SER A 113 -9.44 -25.61 -1.59
C SER A 113 -8.65 -24.70 -2.54
N GLY A 114 -7.92 -25.30 -3.48
CA GLY A 114 -7.28 -24.60 -4.59
C GLY A 114 -8.19 -24.39 -5.80
N LYS A 115 -9.44 -24.86 -5.75
CA LYS A 115 -10.37 -24.89 -6.89
C LYS A 115 -11.26 -23.64 -7.00
N HIS A 116 -11.35 -22.83 -5.95
CA HIS A 116 -12.09 -21.57 -5.99
C HIS A 116 -11.38 -20.43 -5.26
N TRP A 117 -11.68 -19.19 -5.68
CA TRP A 117 -11.20 -17.99 -5.02
C TRP A 117 -11.94 -17.72 -3.70
N ASP A 118 -11.28 -17.02 -2.77
CA ASP A 118 -11.84 -16.69 -1.44
C ASP A 118 -13.24 -16.08 -1.52
N HIS A 119 -13.49 -15.23 -2.52
CA HIS A 119 -14.78 -14.55 -2.71
C HIS A 119 -15.90 -15.49 -3.16
N GLU A 120 -15.55 -16.59 -3.82
CA GLU A 120 -16.47 -17.58 -4.36
C GLU A 120 -16.73 -18.72 -3.37
N CYS A 121 -15.99 -18.78 -2.26
CA CYS A 121 -16.16 -19.82 -1.26
C CYS A 121 -17.57 -19.79 -0.65
N LYS A 122 -18.20 -20.96 -0.49
CA LYS A 122 -19.51 -21.11 0.17
C LYS A 122 -19.53 -20.51 1.59
N HIS A 123 -18.39 -20.56 2.27
CA HIS A 123 -18.24 -20.05 3.64
C HIS A 123 -17.88 -18.55 3.69
N ASN A 124 -17.79 -17.88 2.54
CA ASN A 124 -17.49 -16.47 2.47
C ASN A 124 -18.74 -15.63 2.76
N GLU A 125 -18.98 -15.35 4.03
CA GLU A 125 -20.00 -14.38 4.43
C GLU A 125 -19.51 -12.96 4.14
N LYS A 126 -20.21 -12.26 3.22
CA LYS A 126 -19.96 -10.84 2.91
C LYS A 126 -20.41 -9.97 4.09
N ARG A 127 -19.62 -9.93 5.16
CA ARG A 127 -19.82 -9.00 6.27
C ARG A 127 -18.99 -7.75 5.99
N PHE A 128 -19.66 -6.61 5.87
CA PHE A 128 -18.98 -5.31 5.81
C PHE A 128 -18.49 -4.98 7.23
N ALA A 129 -17.20 -5.16 7.48
CA ALA A 129 -16.57 -4.71 8.72
C ALA A 129 -16.01 -3.31 8.49
N HIS A 130 -16.33 -2.36 9.39
CA HIS A 130 -15.59 -1.11 9.47
C HIS A 130 -14.17 -1.42 9.96
N VAL A 131 -13.20 -1.37 9.05
CA VAL A 131 -11.79 -1.62 9.40
C VAL A 131 -11.22 -0.32 9.97
N ARG A 132 -10.83 -0.33 11.25
CA ARG A 132 -9.84 0.65 11.73
C ARG A 132 -8.50 0.20 11.16
N LEU A 133 -7.85 1.06 10.37
CA LEU A 133 -6.52 0.83 9.82
C LEU A 133 -5.59 0.37 10.95
N CYS A 134 -5.29 -0.92 10.97
CA CYS A 134 -4.20 -1.47 11.75
C CYS A 134 -2.98 -1.52 10.83
N GLU A 135 -1.80 -1.22 11.37
CA GLU A 135 -0.55 -1.40 10.64
C GLU A 135 -0.43 -2.88 10.23
N THR A 136 -0.45 -3.13 8.92
CA THR A 136 -0.07 -4.42 8.34
C THR A 136 1.29 -4.25 7.68
N SER A 137 2.09 -5.32 7.64
CA SER A 137 3.36 -5.25 6.93
C SER A 137 3.14 -4.97 5.45
N ILE A 138 4.09 -4.27 4.84
CA ILE A 138 4.09 -3.97 3.40
C ILE A 138 4.07 -5.26 2.59
N ASP A 139 4.82 -6.27 3.01
CA ASP A 139 4.84 -7.59 2.36
C ASP A 139 3.46 -8.26 2.32
N ASN A 140 2.66 -8.08 3.38
CA ASN A 140 1.31 -8.63 3.47
C ASN A 140 0.33 -7.91 2.55
N LEU A 141 0.44 -6.58 2.43
CA LEU A 141 -0.34 -5.79 1.48
C LEU A 141 -0.01 -6.21 0.05
N GLN A 142 1.27 -6.26 -0.27
CA GLN A 142 1.74 -6.66 -1.58
C GLN A 142 1.29 -8.09 -1.93
N ALA A 143 1.35 -9.04 -0.99
CA ALA A 143 0.86 -10.40 -1.23
C ALA A 143 -0.65 -10.43 -1.51
N GLU A 144 -1.44 -9.61 -0.81
CA GLU A 144 -2.88 -9.53 -1.01
C GLU A 144 -3.24 -8.88 -2.34
N ASP A 145 -2.55 -7.80 -2.72
CA ASP A 145 -2.71 -7.15 -4.01
C ASP A 145 -2.37 -8.09 -5.17
N GLU A 146 -1.22 -8.77 -5.11
CA GLU A 146 -0.81 -9.75 -6.13
C GLU A 146 -1.80 -10.92 -6.25
N TYR A 147 -2.41 -11.34 -5.13
CA TYR A 147 -3.45 -12.37 -5.16
C TYR A 147 -4.73 -11.87 -5.83
N ASN A 148 -5.15 -10.64 -5.52
CA ASN A 148 -6.34 -10.02 -6.10
C ASN A 148 -6.17 -9.75 -7.60
N GLU A 149 -4.96 -9.44 -8.07
CA GLU A 149 -4.64 -9.27 -9.49
C GLU A 149 -4.77 -10.57 -10.31
N LEU A 150 -4.70 -11.74 -9.68
CA LEU A 150 -4.81 -13.04 -10.37
C LEU A 150 -6.25 -13.51 -10.61
N TYR A 151 -7.24 -12.90 -9.93
CA TYR A 151 -8.67 -13.23 -10.01
C TYR A 151 -9.36 -12.55 -11.21
#